data_AF-A0A842MXN9-F1
#
_entry.id   AF-A0A842MXN9-F1
#
_cell.length_a   1.000
_cell.length_b   1.000
_cell.length_c   1.000
_cell.angle_alpha   90.00
_cell.angle_beta   90.00
_cell.angle_gamma   90.00
#
_symmetry.space_group_name_H-M   'P 1'
#
loop_
_entity.id
_entity.type
_entity.pdbx_description
1 polymer ?
#
loop_
_entity_poly.entity_id
_entity_poly.type
_entity_poly.pdbx_seq_one_letter_code
_entity_poly.pdbx_strand_id
1 'polypeptide(L)' 'MAAKCPDCDSSIEISEDITQGEILSCPCCGLELEVVKVNADNVELQELIIEGEDWGE' A
#
# COMPACT_ATOMS: atom_id res chain seq x y z
N MET A 1 5.25 -6.63 -10.58
CA MET A 1 6.06 -5.40 -10.42
C MET A 1 6.54 -5.27 -8.97
N ALA A 2 7.30 -4.23 -8.60
CA ALA A 2 7.76 -4.04 -7.22
C ALA A 2 7.63 -2.58 -6.77
N ALA A 3 7.31 -2.38 -5.49
CA ALA A 3 7.27 -1.08 -4.84
C ALA A 3 8.15 -1.09 -3.58
N LYS A 4 8.47 0.09 -3.03
CA LYS A 4 9.21 0.20 -1.77
C LYS A 4 8.27 0.51 -0.62
N CYS A 5 8.49 -0.13 0.52
CA CYS A 5 7.84 0.27 1.76
C CYS A 5 8.35 1.65 2.20
N PRO A 6 7.46 2.63 2.47
CA PRO A 6 7.86 3.96 2.92
C PRO A 6 8.43 4.01 4.35
N ASP A 7 8.23 2.95 5.14
CA ASP A 7 8.69 2.87 6.54
C ASP A 7 10.03 2.15 6.70
N CYS A 8 10.17 0.96 6.08
CA CYS A 8 11.34 0.11 6.25
C CYS A 8 12.21 -0.05 4.99
N ASP A 9 11.91 0.69 3.91
CA ASP A 9 12.62 0.66 2.61
C ASP A 9 12.69 -0.71 1.89
N SER A 10 12.02 -1.73 2.42
CA SER A 10 12.00 -3.07 1.84
C SER A 10 11.22 -3.11 0.53
N SER A 11 11.70 -3.91 -0.43
CA SER A 11 11.00 -4.18 -1.67
C SER A 11 9.78 -5.08 -1.41
N ILE A 12 8.62 -4.66 -1.92
CA ILE A 12 7.36 -5.39 -1.86
C ILE A 12 7.03 -5.87 -3.26
N GLU A 13 6.83 -7.17 -3.44
CA GLU A 13 6.37 -7.75 -4.69
C GLU A 13 4.87 -7.47 -4.88
N ILE A 14 4.50 -6.92 -6.03
CA ILE A 14 3.14 -6.48 -6.34
C ILE A 14 2.63 -7.25 -7.57
N SER A 15 1.43 -7.81 -7.46
CA SER A 15 0.74 -8.50 -8.56
C SER A 15 0.48 -7.56 -9.75
N GLU A 16 0.46 -8.10 -10.96
CA GLU A 16 0.11 -7.32 -12.17
C GLU A 16 -1.37 -6.91 -12.19
N ASP A 17 -2.23 -7.63 -11.45
CA ASP A 17 -3.67 -7.34 -11.29
C ASP A 17 -3.96 -6.33 -10.16
N ILE A 18 -2.94 -5.67 -9.59
CA ILE A 18 -3.14 -4.72 -8.50
C ILE A 18 -3.97 -3.52 -8.97
N THR A 19 -4.86 -3.03 -8.12
CA THR A 19 -5.70 -1.85 -8.41
C THR A 19 -5.53 -0.78 -7.33
N GLN A 20 -5.83 0.47 -7.68
CA GLN A 20 -5.84 1.58 -6.73
C GLN A 20 -6.89 1.34 -5.65
N GLY A 21 -6.54 1.58 -4.38
CA GLY A 21 -7.37 1.33 -3.20
C GLY A 21 -7.21 -0.07 -2.59
N GLU A 22 -6.43 -0.95 -3.21
CA GLU A 22 -6.08 -2.24 -2.62
C GLU A 22 -5.22 -2.05 -1.35
N ILE A 23 -5.45 -2.92 -0.37
CA ILE A 23 -4.69 -2.95 0.88
C ILE A 23 -3.66 -4.07 0.82
N LEU A 24 -2.42 -3.73 1.14
CA LEU A 24 -1.28 -4.61 1.16
C LEU A 24 -0.61 -4.55 2.53
N SER A 25 0.03 -5.65 2.95
CA SER A 25 0.84 -5.65 4.17
C SER A 25 2.31 -5.78 3.80
N CYS A 26 3.17 -4.93 4.37
CA CYS A 26 4.61 -5.07 4.18
C CYS A 26 5.10 -6.36 4.84
N PRO A 27 5.74 -7.30 4.10
CA PRO A 27 6.23 -8.54 4.68
C PRO A 27 7.44 -8.38 5.60
N CYS A 28 8.08 -7.19 5.61
CA CYS A 28 9.25 -6.92 6.44
C CYS A 28 8.89 -6.29 7.80
N CYS A 29 8.16 -5.18 7.81
CA CYS A 29 7.79 -4.47 9.05
C CYS A 29 6.35 -4.71 9.51
N GLY A 30 5.50 -5.32 8.68
CA GLY A 30 4.09 -5.59 8.99
C GLY A 30 3.16 -4.40 8.79
N LEU A 31 3.65 -3.25 8.30
CA LEU A 31 2.84 -2.06 8.05
C LEU A 31 1.73 -2.34 7.02
N GLU A 32 0.51 -1.93 7.32
CA GLU A 32 -0.60 -1.92 6.37
C GLU A 32 -0.47 -0.70 5.45
N LEU A 33 -0.61 -0.94 4.15
CA LEU A 33 -0.35 0.02 3.09
C LEU A 33 -1.54 0.03 2.13
N GLU A 34 -1.90 1.21 1.64
CA GLU A 34 -2.88 1.39 0.56
C GLU A 34 -2.18 1.73 -0.75
N VAL A 35 -2.66 1.13 -1.85
CA VAL A 35 -2.24 1.48 -3.21
C VAL A 35 -2.89 2.79 -3.63
N VAL A 36 -2.12 3.90 -3.62
CA VAL A 36 -2.65 5.22 -4.02
C VAL A 36 -2.59 5.46 -5.51
N LYS A 37 -1.74 4.71 -6.23
CA LYS A 37 -1.59 4.86 -7.67
C LYS A 37 -0.96 3.63 -8.31
N VAL A 38 -1.48 3.25 -9.47
CA VAL A 38 -0.92 2.21 -10.33
C VAL A 38 -0.59 2.82 -11.69
N ASN A 39 0.68 2.74 -12.09
CA ASN A 39 1.16 3.09 -13.42
C ASN A 39 1.72 1.83 -14.10
N ALA A 40 2.02 1.90 -15.41
CA ALA A 40 2.51 0.76 -16.18
C ALA A 40 3.71 0.02 -15.54
N ASP A 41 4.64 0.77 -14.94
CA ASP A 41 5.88 0.20 -14.38
C ASP A 41 6.09 0.50 -12.89
N ASN A 42 5.18 1.26 -12.24
CA ASN A 42 5.36 1.68 -10.85
C ASN A 42 4.05 1.74 -10.07
N VAL A 43 4.12 1.36 -8.79
CA VAL A 43 3.03 1.45 -7.81
C VAL A 43 3.46 2.37 -6.68
N GLU A 44 2.60 3.32 -6.35
CA GLU A 44 2.79 4.21 -5.20
C GLU A 44 1.97 3.67 -4.02
N LEU A 45 2.61 3.56 -2.86
CA LEU A 45 2.04 3.04 -1.63
C LEU A 45 2.06 4.13 -0.55
N GLN A 46 1.01 4.19 0.26
CA GLN A 46 0.97 4.99 1.48
C GLN A 46 0.64 4.12 2.69
N GLU A 47 0.95 4.57 3.90
CA GLU A 47 0.42 3.96 5.13
C GLU A 47 -1.11 3.96 5.09
N LEU A 48 -1.73 2.82 5.39
CA LEU A 48 -3.17 2.75 5.53
C LEU A 48 -3.60 3.56 6.75
N ILE A 49 -4.13 4.75 6.50
CA ILE A 49 -4.77 5.56 7.54
C ILE A 49 -6.22 5.12 7.60
N ILE A 50 -6.53 4.26 8.56
CA ILE A 50 -7.92 4.05 8.94
C ILE A 50 -8.35 5.33 9.65
N GLU A 51 -9.17 6.15 9.00
CA GLU A 51 -9.88 7.26 9.66
C GLU A 51 -10.85 6.66 10.69
N GLY A 52 -10.31 6.23 11.83
CA GLY A 52 -11.07 5.96 13.02
C GLY A 52 -11.34 7.30 13.68
N GLU A 53 -12.54 7.83 13.48
CA GLU A 53 -13.36 8.60 14.45
C GLU A 53 -14.58 9.29 13.78
N ASP A 54 -15.16 8.77 12.68
CA ASP A 54 -16.50 9.21 12.24
C ASP A 54 -17.32 8.07 11.60
N TRP A 55 -17.32 6.89 12.24
CA TRP A 55 -18.36 5.88 12.00
C TRP A 55 -19.61 6.25 12.81
N GLY A 56 -20.18 7.44 12.59
CA GLY A 56 -21.40 7.83 13.28
C GLY A 56 -21.80 9.30 13.18
N GLU A 57 -22.51 9.65 12.11
CA GLU A 57 -23.72 10.49 12.19
C GLU A 57 -24.85 9.88 11.34
#